data_AF-A0A2W2EBT4-F1
#
_entry.id   AF-A0A2W2EBT4-F1
#
_cell.length_a   1.000
_cell.length_b   1.000
_cell.length_c   1.000
_cell.angle_alpha   90.00
_cell.angle_beta   90.00
_cell.angle_gamma   90.00
#
_symmetry.space_group_name_H-M   'P 1'
#
loop_
_entity.id
_entity.type
_entity.pdbx_description
1 polymer ?
#
loop_
_entity_poly.entity_id
_entity_poly.type
_entity_poly.pdbx_seq_one_letter_code
_entity_poly.pdbx_strand_id
1 'polypeptide(L)'
;MADRLSEWLADMRVMTQAADDIERTLEAVDATCDRTVWAGPAGDRFRDEWTSHRTAIRAALDDVRAQMQTITANLKREAQQQ
;
A
#
# COMPACT_ATOMS: atom_id res chain seq x y z
N MET A 1 14.55 -16.26 -19.58
CA MET A 1 13.94 -16.09 -18.24
C MET A 1 14.55 -14.97 -17.41
N ALA A 2 15.85 -14.68 -17.54
CA ALA A 2 16.48 -13.54 -16.85
C ALA A 2 15.79 -12.19 -17.16
N ASP A 3 15.42 -11.94 -18.43
CA ASP A 3 14.72 -10.69 -18.82
C ASP A 3 13.36 -10.54 -18.15
N ARG A 4 12.56 -11.61 -18.10
CA ARG A 4 11.23 -11.61 -17.44
C ARG A 4 11.32 -11.36 -15.93
N LEU A 5 12.35 -11.90 -15.27
CA LEU A 5 12.59 -11.63 -13.85
C LEU A 5 13.03 -10.17 -13.64
N SER A 6 13.85 -9.62 -14.53
CA SER A 6 14.29 -8.23 -14.47
C SER A 6 13.13 -7.24 -14.69
N GLU A 7 12.28 -7.47 -15.69
CA GLU A 7 11.07 -6.67 -15.94
C GLU A 7 10.12 -6.72 -14.74
N TRP A 8 9.84 -7.92 -14.22
CA TRP A 8 9.02 -8.08 -13.02
C TRP A 8 9.58 -7.30 -11.83
N LEU A 9 10.89 -7.40 -11.55
CA LEU A 9 11.51 -6.67 -10.44
C LEU A 9 11.42 -5.14 -10.61
N ALA A 10 11.51 -4.64 -11.85
CA ALA A 10 11.33 -3.23 -12.14
C ALA A 10 9.89 -2.78 -11.86
N ASP A 11 8.89 -3.54 -12.30
CA ASP A 11 7.47 -3.24 -12.06
C ASP A 11 7.14 -3.29 -10.56
N MET A 12 7.65 -4.29 -9.84
CA MET A 12 7.45 -4.41 -8.39
C MET A 12 8.04 -3.23 -7.61
N ARG A 13 9.16 -2.68 -8.09
CA ARG A 13 9.75 -1.49 -7.48
C ARG A 13 8.82 -0.28 -7.63
N VAL A 14 8.20 -0.10 -8.79
CA VAL A 14 7.24 0.99 -9.02
C VAL A 14 5.99 0.79 -8.15
N MET A 15 5.47 -0.43 -8.07
CA MET A 15 4.30 -0.74 -7.23
C MET A 15 4.57 -0.52 -5.74
N THR A 16 5.76 -0.90 -5.27
CA THR A 16 6.18 -0.66 -3.88
C THR A 16 6.27 0.84 -3.59
N GLN A 17 6.89 1.62 -4.47
CA GLN A 17 6.98 3.07 -4.32
C GLN A 17 5.59 3.72 -4.26
N ALA A 18 4.67 3.30 -5.14
CA ALA A 18 3.31 3.82 -5.14
C ALA A 18 2.56 3.47 -3.85
N ALA A 19 2.72 2.25 -3.32
CA ALA A 19 2.14 1.85 -2.04
C ALA A 19 2.66 2.72 -0.88
N ASP A 20 3.97 2.97 -0.84
CA ASP A 20 4.60 3.78 0.20
C ASP A 20 4.19 5.26 0.10
N ASP A 21 3.99 5.78 -1.11
CA ASP A 21 3.51 7.16 -1.33
C ASP A 21 2.05 7.33 -0.89
N ILE A 22 1.20 6.31 -1.10
CA ILE A 22 -0.17 6.29 -0.58
C ILE A 22 -0.14 6.30 0.95
N GLU A 23 0.66 5.44 1.57
CA GLU A 23 0.77 5.35 3.02
C GLU A 23 1.25 6.67 3.63
N ARG A 24 2.28 7.29 3.06
CA ARG A 24 2.77 8.62 3.46
C ARG A 24 1.70 9.70 3.33
N THR A 25 0.90 9.66 2.26
CA THR A 25 -0.18 10.63 2.05
C THR A 25 -1.27 10.49 3.11
N LEU A 26 -1.65 9.26 3.46
CA LEU A 26 -2.62 9.00 4.53
C LEU A 26 -2.12 9.54 5.89
N GLU A 27 -0.83 9.35 6.18
CA GLU A 27 -0.20 9.87 7.40
C GLU A 27 -0.14 11.40 7.41
N ALA A 28 0.13 12.03 6.27
CA ALA A 28 0.12 13.48 6.15
C ALA A 28 -1.29 14.07 6.39
N VAL A 29 -2.34 13.41 5.89
CA VAL A 29 -3.73 13.81 6.17
C VAL A 29 -4.01 13.73 7.67
N ASP A 30 -3.65 12.64 8.34
CA ASP A 30 -3.81 12.51 9.79
C ASP A 30 -3.06 13.59 10.59
N ALA A 31 -1.82 13.89 10.19
CA ALA A 31 -1.01 14.90 10.86
C ALA A 31 -1.58 16.31 10.69
N THR A 32 -2.26 16.57 9.57
CA THR A 32 -2.86 17.87 9.26
C THR A 32 -4.25 18.02 9.88
N CYS A 33 -4.98 16.93 10.06
CA CYS A 33 -6.37 16.92 10.48
C CYS A 33 -6.51 16.43 11.92
N ASP A 34 -6.05 17.23 12.87
CA ASP A 34 -6.22 16.92 14.29
C ASP A 34 -7.71 16.90 14.73
N ARG A 35 -7.97 16.46 15.97
CA ARG A 35 -9.34 16.39 16.53
C ARG A 35 -10.05 17.75 16.62
N THR A 36 -9.32 18.85 16.56
CA THR A 36 -9.85 20.21 16.59
C THR A 36 -10.25 20.71 15.19
N VAL A 37 -9.63 20.18 14.13
CA VAL A 37 -9.98 20.49 12.74
C VAL A 37 -11.36 19.92 12.36
N TRP A 38 -11.64 18.69 12.79
CA TRP A 38 -12.92 18.01 12.52
C TRP A 38 -13.78 17.92 13.77
N ALA A 39 -14.14 19.05 14.36
CA ALA A 39 -14.96 19.09 15.57
C ALA A 39 -16.47 19.03 15.28
N GLY A 40 -17.24 18.55 16.28
CA GLY A 40 -18.70 18.49 16.24
C GLY A 40 -19.26 17.21 15.58
N PRO A 41 -20.59 17.01 15.59
CA PRO A 41 -21.21 15.74 15.19
C PRO A 41 -20.89 15.30 13.75
N ALA A 42 -20.74 16.25 12.83
CA ALA A 42 -20.34 15.96 11.45
C ALA A 42 -18.87 15.55 11.35
N GLY A 43 -18.00 16.19 12.13
CA GLY A 43 -16.58 15.85 12.21
C GLY A 43 -16.35 14.49 12.89
N ASP A 44 -17.15 14.15 13.90
CA ASP A 44 -17.12 12.83 14.53
C ASP A 44 -17.44 11.72 13.53
N ARG A 45 -18.54 11.88 12.77
CA ARG A 45 -18.91 10.95 11.69
C ARG A 45 -17.83 10.84 10.63
N PHE A 46 -17.25 11.98 10.21
CA PHE A 46 -16.18 11.97 9.23
C PHE A 46 -14.96 11.20 9.73
N ARG A 47 -14.57 11.34 11.00
CA ARG A 47 -13.43 10.62 11.58
C ARG A 47 -13.66 9.11 11.62
N ASP A 48 -14.88 8.67 11.91
CA ASP A 48 -15.23 7.26 11.90
C ASP A 48 -15.17 6.69 10.47
N GLU A 49 -15.76 7.40 9.51
CA GLU A 49 -15.68 7.04 8.08
C GLU A 49 -14.23 7.03 7.59
N TRP A 50 -13.44 8.07 7.90
CA TRP A 50 -12.02 8.19 7.55
C TRP A 50 -11.20 7.02 8.11
N THR A 51 -11.39 6.69 9.39
CA THR A 51 -10.69 5.58 10.04
C THR A 51 -11.01 4.24 9.36
N SER A 52 -12.27 4.02 8.99
CA SER A 52 -12.69 2.83 8.26
C SER A 52 -12.03 2.74 6.87
N HIS A 53 -12.09 3.81 6.09
CA HIS A 53 -11.48 3.84 4.75
C HIS A 53 -9.97 3.66 4.80
N ARG A 54 -9.29 4.32 5.73
CA ARG A 54 -7.84 4.16 5.93
C ARG A 54 -7.47 2.72 6.25
N THR A 55 -8.24 2.08 7.14
CA THR A 55 -8.02 0.67 7.50
C THR A 55 -8.16 -0.23 6.26
N ALA A 56 -9.18 0.01 5.43
CA ALA A 56 -9.38 -0.73 4.18
C ALA A 56 -8.23 -0.50 3.18
N ILE A 57 -7.75 0.74 3.03
CA ILE A 57 -6.62 1.06 2.14
C ILE A 57 -5.35 0.35 2.63
N ARG A 58 -5.04 0.40 3.93
CA ARG A 58 -3.87 -0.30 4.50
C ARG A 58 -3.94 -1.80 4.26
N ALA A 59 -5.10 -2.41 4.50
CA ALA A 59 -5.29 -3.83 4.24
C ALA A 59 -5.06 -4.19 2.75
N ALA A 60 -5.51 -3.35 1.82
CA ALA A 60 -5.25 -3.54 0.40
C ALA A 60 -3.76 -3.39 0.03
N LEU A 61 -3.06 -2.41 0.62
CA LEU A 61 -1.62 -2.25 0.41
C LEU A 61 -0.82 -3.45 0.94
N ASP A 62 -1.19 -3.98 2.10
CA ASP A 62 -0.55 -5.16 2.69
C ASP A 62 -0.80 -6.41 1.84
N ASP A 63 -2.01 -6.59 1.32
CA ASP A 63 -2.33 -7.68 0.40
C ASP A 63 -1.50 -7.59 -0.89
N VAL A 64 -1.40 -6.41 -1.49
CA VAL A 64 -0.53 -6.17 -2.65
C VAL A 64 0.92 -6.56 -2.32
N ARG A 65 1.47 -6.09 -1.19
CA ARG A 65 2.83 -6.45 -0.75
C ARG A 65 3.01 -7.96 -0.60
N ALA A 66 2.04 -8.67 -0.03
CA ALA A 66 2.07 -10.13 0.11
C ALA A 66 2.04 -10.88 -1.24
N GLN A 67 1.18 -10.43 -2.17
CA GLN A 67 1.12 -10.98 -3.52
C GLN A 67 2.43 -10.76 -4.28
N MET A 68 3.01 -9.56 -4.19
CA MET A 68 4.30 -9.24 -4.83
C MET A 68 5.42 -10.16 -4.32
N GLN A 69 5.50 -10.40 -3.01
CA GLN A 69 6.48 -11.32 -2.42
C GLN A 69 6.30 -12.75 -2.92
N THR A 70 5.05 -13.22 -2.97
CA THR A 70 4.71 -14.58 -3.43
C THR A 70 5.12 -14.79 -4.88
N ILE A 71 4.75 -13.87 -5.78
CA ILE A 71 5.08 -13.99 -7.21
C ILE A 71 6.59 -13.89 -7.41
N THR A 72 7.27 -12.97 -6.71
CA THR A 72 8.74 -12.84 -6.77
C THR A 72 9.44 -14.12 -6.34
N ALA A 73 8.96 -14.78 -5.28
CA ALA A 73 9.51 -16.06 -4.83
C ALA A 73 9.29 -17.18 -5.88
N ASN A 74 8.15 -17.20 -6.55
CA ASN A 74 7.85 -18.16 -7.61
C ASN A 74 8.79 -17.97 -8.81
N LEU A 75 8.92 -16.74 -9.31
CA LEU A 75 9.79 -16.44 -10.45
C LEU A 75 11.27 -16.73 -10.17
N LYS A 76 11.74 -16.48 -8.94
CA LYS A 76 13.11 -16.85 -8.52
C LYS A 76 13.32 -18.36 -8.53
N ARG A 77 12.33 -19.14 -8.06
CA ARG A 77 12.40 -20.61 -8.09
C ARG A 77 12.41 -21.14 -9.53
N GLU A 78 11.56 -20.60 -10.40
CA GLU A 78 11.57 -20.94 -11.84
C GLU A 78 12.93 -20.63 -12.47
N ALA A 79 13.51 -19.45 -12.18
CA ALA A 79 14.83 -19.03 -12.68
C ALA A 79 16.00 -19.90 -12.21
N GLN A 80 15.88 -20.61 -11.08
CA GLN A 80 16.91 -21.51 -10.56
C GLN A 80 16.79 -22.95 -11.11
N GLN A 81 15.64 -23.30 -11.68
CA GLN A 81 15.35 -24.65 -12.20
C GLN A 81 15.59 -24.77 -13.71
N GLN A 82 15.96 -23.68 -14.39
CA GLN A 82 16.41 -23.63 -15.77
C GLN A 82 17.90 -23.35 -15.85
#